data_AF-A0A9E3R4N9-F1
#
_entry.id   AF-A0A9E3R4N9-F1
#
_cell.length_a   1.000
_cell.length_b   1.000
_cell.length_c   1.000
_cell.angle_alpha   90.00
_cell.angle_beta   90.00
_cell.angle_gamma   90.00
#
_symmetry.space_group_name_H-M   'P 1'
#
loop_
_entity.id
_entity.type
_entity.pdbx_description
1 polymer ?
#
loop_
_entity_poly.entity_id
_entity_poly.type
_entity_poly.pdbx_seq_one_letter_code
_entity_poly.pdbx_strand_id
1 'polypeptide(L)'
;MELSLEAIEATLGEQLASANGRRKARVLTAQALLEAAKEAVDGPLGYAFRHGGEVDDARARTTLALGVRTARGVVLAVAEAGARQVTPARAWPELAPWSQGSPATNLPRCEAWAARPREDRLEFTVARAAPRDDGERLLARVLEAPDDDQARRVYGDHLSERGEPRGEFIAVQCALADLPPAASEREALLAKEAALRSAHEEAWLAALGLDAVTVKWERGFLSEATVLASAVGRLPRGVFEREPLRALRVVDATRDHAELIAAHPALDRLRGLTFTNASGRPERALGPEGAAALLESRHLRALTALAFEGQYLEDTGAMVLAQYGGPVFPRLRRFKVAGDELSSVGAEVLSGARWFRALEGVSLPRNVLRGAEAMASLIDPLAALAWKSLVLDENPLGDEGARALA
;
A
#
# COMPACT_ATOMS: atom_id res chain seq x y z
N MET A 1 -3.41 9.83 26.34
CA MET A 1 -4.56 9.17 26.95
C MET A 1 -4.96 7.99 26.08
N GLU A 2 -5.21 6.81 26.64
CA GLU A 2 -5.50 5.61 25.85
C GLU A 2 -6.77 5.78 25.00
N LEU A 3 -6.74 5.34 23.74
CA LEU A 3 -7.87 5.46 22.83
C LEU A 3 -8.96 4.44 23.18
N SER A 4 -9.99 4.89 23.90
CA SER A 4 -11.19 4.11 24.21
C SER A 4 -12.46 4.97 24.09
N LEU A 5 -13.63 4.32 24.04
CA LEU A 5 -14.90 5.05 24.04
C LEU A 5 -15.05 5.92 25.30
N GLU A 6 -14.76 5.34 26.47
CA GLU A 6 -14.80 6.03 27.76
C GLU A 6 -13.85 7.23 27.81
N ALA A 7 -12.64 7.10 27.27
CA ALA A 7 -11.68 8.19 27.22
C ALA A 7 -12.16 9.33 26.30
N ILE A 8 -12.79 8.99 25.18
CA ILE A 8 -13.39 9.99 24.27
C ILE A 8 -14.55 10.70 24.97
N GLU A 9 -15.46 9.97 25.62
CA GLU A 9 -16.58 10.55 26.34
C GLU A 9 -16.11 11.48 27.46
N ALA A 10 -15.11 11.06 28.24
CA ALA A 10 -14.56 11.85 29.34
C ALA A 10 -13.88 13.15 28.89
N THR A 11 -13.31 13.17 27.68
CA THR A 11 -12.39 14.27 27.28
C THR A 11 -12.96 15.15 26.18
N LEU A 12 -13.66 14.55 25.22
CA LEU A 12 -14.32 15.24 24.10
C LEU A 12 -15.82 15.42 24.35
N GLY A 13 -16.39 14.89 25.43
CA GLY A 13 -17.83 14.92 25.69
C GLY A 13 -18.44 16.33 25.71
N GLU A 14 -17.80 17.27 26.41
CA GLU A 14 -18.26 18.67 26.45
C GLU A 14 -18.14 19.37 25.09
N GLN A 15 -17.02 19.16 24.39
CA GLN A 15 -16.79 19.73 23.07
C GLN A 15 -17.78 19.16 22.05
N LEU A 16 -18.08 17.85 22.12
CA LEU A 16 -19.08 17.18 21.29
C LEU A 16 -20.49 17.68 21.61
N ALA A 17 -20.84 17.84 22.88
CA ALA A 17 -22.14 18.39 23.29
C ALA A 17 -22.31 19.84 22.82
N SER A 18 -21.27 20.66 22.94
CA SER A 18 -21.23 22.03 22.42
C SER A 18 -21.40 22.06 20.90
N ALA A 19 -20.63 21.24 20.18
CA ALA A 19 -20.70 21.13 18.73
C ALA A 19 -22.03 20.55 18.23
N ASN A 20 -22.68 19.64 18.96
CA ASN A 20 -24.03 19.16 18.65
C ASN A 20 -25.08 20.25 18.93
N GLY A 21 -24.89 21.05 19.98
CA GLY A 21 -25.84 22.05 20.43
C GLY A 21 -27.20 21.43 20.77
N ARG A 22 -28.29 22.14 20.46
CA ARG A 22 -29.67 21.66 20.68
C ARG A 22 -30.24 20.83 19.52
N ARG A 23 -29.42 20.51 18.51
CA ARG A 23 -29.89 19.81 17.31
C ARG A 23 -30.20 18.35 17.64
N LYS A 24 -31.21 17.80 16.96
CA LYS A 24 -31.53 16.36 16.97
C LYS A 24 -31.15 15.64 15.68
N ALA A 25 -30.76 16.40 14.65
CA ALA A 25 -30.31 15.89 13.36
C ALA A 25 -28.97 16.55 13.02
N ARG A 26 -28.12 15.87 12.25
CA ARG A 26 -26.77 16.36 11.90
C ARG A 26 -25.84 16.51 13.10
N VAL A 27 -25.94 15.54 14.00
CA VAL A 27 -25.14 15.41 15.23
C VAL A 27 -24.25 14.18 15.16
N LEU A 28 -23.19 14.13 15.97
CA LEU A 28 -22.32 12.97 16.13
C LEU A 28 -22.41 12.39 17.54
N THR A 29 -21.98 11.13 17.66
CA THR A 29 -21.85 10.40 18.92
C THR A 29 -20.37 10.20 19.25
N ALA A 30 -20.04 9.91 20.51
CA ALA A 30 -18.68 9.54 20.91
C ALA A 30 -18.19 8.28 20.15
N GLN A 31 -19.11 7.36 19.82
CA GLN A 31 -18.81 6.20 18.98
C GLN A 31 -18.34 6.61 17.57
N ALA A 32 -18.98 7.59 16.93
CA ALA A 32 -18.54 8.09 15.63
C ALA A 32 -17.15 8.77 15.70
N LEU A 33 -16.82 9.42 16.82
CA LEU A 33 -15.49 9.96 17.08
C LEU A 33 -14.46 8.83 17.21
N LEU A 34 -14.79 7.74 17.93
CA LEU A 34 -13.91 6.57 18.06
C LEU A 34 -13.65 5.89 16.71
N GLU A 35 -14.67 5.79 15.87
CA GLU A 35 -14.55 5.24 14.52
C GLU A 35 -13.66 6.12 13.63
N ALA A 36 -13.82 7.45 13.67
CA ALA A 36 -12.92 8.37 12.98
C ALA A 36 -11.47 8.24 13.49
N ALA A 37 -11.29 8.06 14.80
CA ALA A 37 -9.98 7.85 15.41
C ALA A 37 -9.31 6.57 14.88
N LYS A 38 -10.03 5.44 14.91
CA LYS A 38 -9.54 4.14 14.44
C LYS A 38 -9.22 4.18 12.95
N GLU A 39 -10.10 4.74 12.12
CA GLU A 39 -9.85 4.87 10.70
C GLU A 39 -8.65 5.78 10.39
N ALA A 40 -8.45 6.87 11.14
CA ALA A 40 -7.26 7.70 10.98
C ALA A 40 -5.96 6.93 11.32
N VAL A 41 -5.99 6.11 12.37
CA VAL A 41 -4.85 5.31 12.83
C VAL A 41 -4.53 4.18 11.85
N ASP A 42 -5.54 3.40 11.47
CA ASP A 42 -5.37 2.16 10.71
C ASP A 42 -5.44 2.36 9.19
N GLY A 43 -6.13 3.41 8.76
CA GLY A 43 -6.41 3.69 7.35
C GLY A 43 -5.21 4.22 6.57
N PRO A 44 -5.29 4.14 5.22
CA PRO A 44 -4.21 4.52 4.31
C PRO A 44 -3.89 6.01 4.39
N LEU A 45 -4.90 6.86 4.53
CA LEU A 45 -4.74 8.31 4.45
C LEU A 45 -4.07 8.94 5.66
N GLY A 46 -4.01 8.26 6.80
CA GLY A 46 -3.50 8.83 8.06
C GLY A 46 -4.37 9.92 8.68
N TYR A 47 -5.56 10.12 8.14
CA TYR A 47 -6.61 10.93 8.75
C TYR A 47 -7.96 10.34 8.35
N ALA A 48 -8.99 10.62 9.13
CA ALA A 48 -10.37 10.32 8.78
C ALA A 48 -11.29 11.37 9.40
N PHE A 49 -12.41 11.65 8.74
CA PHE A 49 -13.42 12.55 9.28
C PHE A 49 -14.81 11.94 9.18
N ARG A 50 -15.69 12.38 10.08
CA ARG A 50 -17.10 12.00 10.14
C ARG A 50 -17.92 13.26 10.30
N HIS A 51 -19.15 13.25 9.79
CA HIS A 51 -20.10 14.32 10.00
C HIS A 51 -21.50 13.77 10.23
N GLY A 52 -22.35 14.50 10.95
CA GLY A 52 -23.71 14.05 11.27
C GLY A 52 -24.68 14.00 10.08
N GLY A 53 -24.21 14.33 8.87
CA GLY A 53 -25.01 14.41 7.65
C GLY A 53 -24.79 15.68 6.86
N GLU A 54 -25.27 15.68 5.63
CA GLU A 54 -25.17 16.77 4.65
C GLU A 54 -26.58 17.17 4.16
N VAL A 55 -26.76 18.44 3.83
CA VAL A 55 -27.98 18.98 3.20
C VAL A 55 -27.61 20.19 2.34
N ASP A 56 -28.28 20.35 1.20
CA ASP A 56 -28.10 21.49 0.31
C ASP A 56 -28.80 22.77 0.84
N ASP A 57 -28.38 23.20 2.04
CA ASP A 57 -28.82 24.43 2.69
C ASP A 57 -27.59 25.13 3.29
N ALA A 58 -27.31 26.35 2.82
CA ALA A 58 -26.17 27.14 3.27
C ALA A 58 -26.25 27.53 4.76
N ARG A 59 -27.45 27.56 5.35
CA ARG A 59 -27.66 27.89 6.77
C ARG A 59 -27.62 26.66 7.66
N ALA A 60 -27.79 25.47 7.10
CA ALA A 60 -27.76 24.25 7.88
C ALA A 60 -26.36 23.99 8.45
N ARG A 61 -26.33 23.47 9.67
CA ARG A 61 -25.10 23.20 10.42
C ARG A 61 -25.04 21.73 10.79
N THR A 62 -23.85 21.16 10.75
CA THR A 62 -23.57 19.75 11.08
C THR A 62 -22.44 19.68 12.09
N THR A 63 -22.39 18.60 12.86
CA THR A 63 -21.25 18.28 13.72
C THR A 63 -20.26 17.48 12.91
N LEU A 64 -19.00 17.89 12.94
CA LEU A 64 -17.90 17.26 12.21
C LEU A 64 -16.77 16.90 13.18
N ALA A 65 -16.22 15.71 13.02
CA ALA A 65 -15.04 15.24 13.73
C ALA A 65 -13.92 14.93 12.75
N LEU A 66 -12.69 15.27 13.10
CA LEU A 66 -11.48 14.93 12.36
C LEU A 66 -10.51 14.23 13.30
N GLY A 67 -10.09 13.02 12.92
CA GLY A 67 -8.95 12.31 13.49
C GLY A 67 -7.75 12.40 12.56
N VAL A 68 -6.57 12.69 13.09
CA VAL A 68 -5.31 12.69 12.34
C VAL A 68 -4.28 11.88 13.10
N ARG A 69 -3.67 10.90 12.43
CA ARG A 69 -2.64 10.04 13.01
C ARG A 69 -1.40 10.85 13.37
N THR A 70 -0.84 10.56 14.54
CA THR A 70 0.46 11.08 14.99
C THR A 70 1.41 9.92 15.27
N ALA A 71 2.67 10.24 15.59
CA ALA A 71 3.65 9.22 16.00
C ALA A 71 3.27 8.48 17.28
N ARG A 72 2.42 9.07 18.13
CA ARG A 72 2.02 8.52 19.44
C ARG A 72 0.59 7.97 19.46
N GLY A 73 -0.18 8.22 18.40
CA GLY A 73 -1.57 7.78 18.29
C GLY A 73 -2.36 8.62 17.31
N VAL A 74 -3.30 9.41 17.82
CA VAL A 74 -4.22 10.21 17.01
C VAL A 74 -4.60 11.50 17.72
N VAL A 75 -4.60 12.62 17.00
CA VAL A 75 -5.21 13.88 17.43
C VAL A 75 -6.64 13.89 16.93
N LEU A 76 -7.60 14.09 17.84
CA LEU A 76 -9.01 14.27 17.52
C LEU A 76 -9.47 15.69 17.81
N ALA A 77 -10.33 16.21 16.94
CA ALA A 77 -11.09 17.42 17.18
C ALA A 77 -12.54 17.25 16.71
N VAL A 78 -13.45 17.97 17.38
CA VAL A 78 -14.86 18.06 17.01
C VAL A 78 -15.26 19.53 16.92
N ALA A 79 -16.01 19.87 15.89
CA ALA A 79 -16.45 21.24 15.65
C ALA A 79 -17.78 21.29 14.91
N GLU A 80 -18.44 22.43 14.98
CA GLU A 80 -19.59 22.73 14.15
C GLU A 80 -19.15 23.25 12.76
N ALA A 81 -19.67 22.64 11.70
CA ALA A 81 -19.41 23.04 10.32
C ALA A 81 -20.71 23.35 9.55
N GLY A 82 -20.59 24.03 8.41
CA GLY A 82 -21.71 24.20 7.48
C GLY A 82 -22.07 22.87 6.82
N ALA A 83 -23.35 22.50 6.80
CA ALA A 83 -23.83 21.19 6.41
C ALA A 83 -23.95 20.96 4.90
N ARG A 84 -23.46 21.87 4.05
CA ARG A 84 -23.41 21.76 2.58
C ARG A 84 -22.00 21.38 2.14
N GLN A 85 -21.79 20.33 1.34
CA GLN A 85 -20.45 19.88 0.90
C GLN A 85 -19.46 19.79 2.07
N VAL A 86 -19.76 18.91 3.01
CA VAL A 86 -19.09 18.91 4.31
C VAL A 86 -17.64 18.45 4.15
N THR A 87 -16.71 19.29 4.58
CA THR A 87 -15.27 18.98 4.60
C THR A 87 -14.63 19.52 5.88
N PRO A 88 -13.52 18.94 6.35
CA PRO A 88 -12.76 19.46 7.49
C PRO A 88 -12.35 20.93 7.34
N ALA A 89 -12.04 21.39 6.11
CA ALA A 89 -11.71 22.79 5.85
C ALA A 89 -12.83 23.79 6.18
N ARG A 90 -14.09 23.34 6.30
CA ARG A 90 -15.21 24.18 6.75
C ARG A 90 -15.23 24.43 8.26
N ALA A 91 -14.68 23.51 9.04
CA ALA A 91 -14.51 23.68 10.47
C ALA A 91 -13.16 24.33 10.80
N TRP A 92 -12.10 23.94 10.07
CA TRP A 92 -10.74 24.43 10.26
C TRP A 92 -10.18 25.00 8.96
N PRO A 93 -10.27 26.33 8.75
CA PRO A 93 -9.86 26.97 7.49
C PRO A 93 -8.40 26.73 7.07
N GLU A 94 -7.51 26.44 8.02
CA GLU A 94 -6.11 26.09 7.78
C GLU A 94 -5.91 24.74 7.06
N LEU A 95 -6.96 23.93 6.90
CA LEU A 95 -6.94 22.73 6.06
C LEU A 95 -7.29 23.01 4.59
N ALA A 96 -7.70 24.24 4.26
CA ALA A 96 -7.96 24.66 2.88
C ALA A 96 -6.64 24.85 2.10
N PRO A 97 -6.64 24.58 0.78
CA PRO A 97 -7.74 23.99 -0.01
C PRO A 97 -7.93 22.50 0.35
N TRP A 98 -9.16 22.00 0.32
CA TRP A 98 -9.45 20.58 0.58
C TRP A 98 -9.80 19.85 -0.71
N SER A 99 -9.10 18.76 -1.01
CA SER A 99 -9.39 17.93 -2.17
C SER A 99 -10.22 16.72 -1.79
N GLN A 100 -11.45 16.62 -2.31
CA GLN A 100 -12.23 15.38 -2.21
C GLN A 100 -11.84 14.36 -3.30
N GLY A 101 -11.40 14.84 -4.47
CA GLY A 101 -10.98 13.98 -5.58
C GLY A 101 -9.58 13.38 -5.40
N SER A 102 -8.70 14.06 -4.64
CA SER A 102 -7.35 13.57 -4.34
C SER A 102 -7.07 13.62 -2.84
N PRO A 103 -7.70 12.74 -2.03
CA PRO A 103 -7.68 12.85 -0.57
C PRO A 103 -6.27 12.72 0.04
N ALA A 104 -5.38 11.92 -0.57
CA ALA A 104 -4.00 11.78 -0.11
C ALA A 104 -3.25 13.11 -0.03
N THR A 105 -3.55 14.06 -0.92
CA THR A 105 -2.91 15.39 -0.95
C THR A 105 -3.25 16.25 0.28
N ASN A 106 -4.29 15.89 1.05
CA ASN A 106 -4.66 16.61 2.27
C ASN A 106 -3.80 16.22 3.47
N LEU A 107 -3.10 15.07 3.42
CA LEU A 107 -2.37 14.55 4.57
C LEU A 107 -1.32 15.55 5.13
N PRO A 108 -0.45 16.20 4.31
CA PRO A 108 0.50 17.17 4.86
C PRO A 108 -0.14 18.33 5.62
N ARG A 109 -1.31 18.80 5.15
CA ARG A 109 -2.10 19.84 5.84
C ARG A 109 -2.72 19.31 7.13
N CYS A 110 -3.21 18.08 7.12
CA CYS A 110 -3.73 17.40 8.32
C CYS A 110 -2.63 17.20 9.37
N GLU A 111 -1.44 16.74 8.98
CA GLU A 111 -0.28 16.56 9.86
C GLU A 111 0.15 17.90 10.47
N ALA A 112 0.23 18.96 9.66
CA ALA A 112 0.55 20.30 10.14
C ALA A 112 -0.52 20.86 11.09
N TRP A 113 -1.81 20.58 10.83
CA TRP A 113 -2.93 20.91 11.71
C TRP A 113 -2.83 20.16 13.03
N ALA A 114 -2.55 18.86 13.02
CA ALA A 114 -2.43 18.03 14.21
C ALA A 114 -1.20 18.40 15.07
N ALA A 115 -0.10 18.82 14.44
CA ALA A 115 1.13 19.20 15.12
C ALA A 115 1.05 20.57 15.84
N ARG A 116 0.04 21.40 15.54
CA ARG A 116 -0.13 22.72 16.17
C ARG A 116 -1.01 22.58 17.43
N PRO A 117 -0.46 22.78 18.63
CA PRO A 117 -1.23 22.63 19.86
C PRO A 117 -2.36 23.66 19.95
N ARG A 118 -3.58 23.21 20.21
CA ARG A 118 -4.76 24.03 20.52
C ARG A 118 -5.69 23.29 21.47
N GLU A 119 -6.54 24.03 22.18
CA GLU A 119 -7.52 23.46 23.12
C GLU A 119 -8.56 22.56 22.45
N ASP A 120 -8.85 22.77 21.16
CA ASP A 120 -9.82 22.00 20.37
C ASP A 120 -9.25 20.70 19.78
N ARG A 121 -7.97 20.38 20.03
CA ARG A 121 -7.24 19.25 19.45
C ARG A 121 -6.63 18.41 20.55
N LEU A 122 -7.19 17.24 20.78
CA LEU A 122 -6.80 16.38 21.88
C LEU A 122 -6.05 15.15 21.37
N GLU A 123 -4.85 14.91 21.90
CA GLU A 123 -4.03 13.76 21.53
C GLU A 123 -4.38 12.53 22.39
N PHE A 124 -4.83 11.48 21.70
CA PHE A 124 -5.04 10.15 22.23
C PHE A 124 -3.82 9.31 21.87
N THR A 125 -3.20 8.72 22.88
CA THR A 125 -2.11 7.78 22.71
C THR A 125 -2.70 6.43 22.33
N VAL A 126 -2.28 5.90 21.19
CA VAL A 126 -2.51 4.51 20.85
C VAL A 126 -1.30 3.77 21.34
N ALA A 127 -1.41 3.11 22.49
CA ALA A 127 -0.32 2.29 22.98
C ALA A 127 -0.03 1.22 21.92
N ARG A 128 1.14 1.28 21.28
CA ARG A 128 1.73 0.06 20.73
C ARG A 128 1.98 -0.82 21.94
N ALA A 129 1.14 -1.84 22.12
CA ALA A 129 1.37 -2.83 23.15
C ALA A 129 2.81 -3.33 22.97
N ALA A 130 3.66 -3.18 24.00
CA ALA A 130 4.88 -3.97 24.05
C ALA A 130 4.46 -5.44 23.93
N PRO A 131 5.19 -6.30 23.20
CA PRO A 131 4.82 -7.70 23.04
C PRO A 131 4.42 -8.30 24.39
N ARG A 132 3.13 -8.56 24.57
CA ARG A 132 2.53 -8.86 25.88
C ARG A 132 2.72 -10.31 26.26
N ASP A 133 3.04 -11.16 25.28
CA ASP A 133 3.33 -12.58 25.46
C ASP A 133 4.53 -13.03 24.59
N ASP A 134 4.98 -14.26 24.83
CA ASP A 134 6.10 -14.86 24.10
C ASP A 134 5.79 -15.06 22.60
N GLY A 135 4.53 -15.27 22.23
CA GLY A 135 4.11 -15.42 20.84
C GLY A 135 4.33 -14.13 20.04
N GLU A 136 3.92 -12.98 20.57
CA GLU A 136 4.14 -11.68 19.94
C GLU A 136 5.64 -11.35 19.79
N ARG A 137 6.47 -11.74 20.77
CA ARG A 137 7.94 -11.58 20.70
C ARG A 137 8.57 -12.46 19.62
N LEU A 138 8.12 -13.70 19.52
CA LEU A 138 8.60 -14.64 18.50
C LEU A 138 8.17 -14.20 17.10
N LEU A 139 6.92 -13.74 16.93
CA LEU A 139 6.44 -13.16 15.69
C LEU A 139 7.23 -11.92 15.29
N ALA A 140 7.53 -11.01 16.24
CA ALA A 140 8.34 -9.83 15.95
C ALA A 140 9.71 -10.19 15.37
N ARG A 141 10.37 -11.25 15.86
CA ARG A 141 11.63 -11.75 15.30
C ARG A 141 11.48 -12.22 13.86
N VAL A 142 10.39 -12.94 13.55
CA VAL A 142 10.10 -13.36 12.16
C VAL A 142 9.89 -12.14 11.27
N LEU A 143 9.22 -11.09 11.75
CA LEU A 143 8.98 -9.88 10.96
C LEU A 143 10.25 -9.01 10.77
N GLU A 144 11.17 -9.03 11.73
CA GLU A 144 12.47 -8.35 11.65
C GLU A 144 13.42 -9.03 10.67
N ALA A 145 13.45 -10.36 10.66
CA ALA A 145 14.27 -11.16 9.76
C ALA A 145 13.42 -12.22 9.03
N PRO A 146 12.62 -11.85 8.01
CA PRO A 146 11.67 -12.81 7.43
C PRO A 146 12.31 -13.93 6.61
N ASP A 147 13.61 -13.89 6.35
CA ASP A 147 14.32 -15.01 5.71
C ASP A 147 14.98 -15.95 6.73
N ASP A 148 14.85 -15.68 8.03
CA ASP A 148 15.36 -16.53 9.12
C ASP A 148 14.39 -17.70 9.39
N ASP A 149 14.75 -18.86 8.85
CA ASP A 149 13.99 -20.10 9.05
C ASP A 149 14.00 -20.60 10.48
N GLN A 150 15.05 -20.30 11.24
CA GLN A 150 15.12 -20.68 12.64
C GLN A 150 14.12 -19.88 13.45
N ALA A 151 14.03 -18.56 13.23
CA ALA A 151 13.00 -17.72 13.87
C ALA A 151 11.59 -18.22 13.56
N ARG A 152 11.34 -18.61 12.30
CA ARG A 152 10.06 -19.18 11.86
C ARG A 152 9.75 -20.50 12.54
N ARG A 153 10.71 -21.43 12.63
CA ARG A 153 10.51 -22.72 13.32
C ARG A 153 10.18 -22.53 14.80
N VAL A 154 10.90 -21.66 15.51
CA VAL A 154 10.63 -21.41 16.94
C VAL A 154 9.21 -20.84 17.14
N TYR A 155 8.77 -19.93 16.27
CA TYR A 155 7.38 -19.44 16.30
C TYR A 155 6.36 -20.53 15.94
N GLY A 156 6.68 -21.37 14.94
CA GLY A 156 5.84 -22.50 14.55
C GLY A 156 5.67 -23.54 15.65
N ASP A 157 6.74 -23.84 16.40
CA ASP A 157 6.70 -24.75 17.55
C ASP A 157 5.80 -24.18 18.65
N HIS A 158 5.95 -22.89 18.98
CA HIS A 158 5.10 -22.19 19.94
C HIS A 158 3.60 -22.25 19.58
N LEU A 159 3.27 -22.03 18.31
CA LEU A 159 1.89 -22.15 17.82
C LEU A 159 1.37 -23.60 17.90
N SER A 160 2.22 -24.58 17.58
CA SER A 160 1.87 -26.00 17.64
C SER A 160 1.58 -26.46 19.08
N GLU A 161 2.37 -25.99 20.06
CA GLU A 161 2.13 -26.25 21.49
C GLU A 161 0.75 -25.75 21.97
N ARG A 162 0.22 -24.72 21.31
CA ARG A 162 -1.09 -24.12 21.58
C ARG A 162 -2.21 -24.76 20.75
N GLY A 163 -1.90 -25.75 19.93
CA GLY A 163 -2.84 -26.40 19.02
C GLY A 163 -3.27 -25.50 17.87
N GLU A 164 -2.51 -24.45 17.54
CA GLU A 164 -2.82 -23.56 16.43
C GLU A 164 -2.32 -24.17 15.11
N PRO A 165 -3.20 -24.45 14.12
CA PRO A 165 -2.83 -25.15 12.88
C PRO A 165 -1.74 -24.44 12.07
N ARG A 166 -1.58 -23.14 12.30
CA ARG A 166 -0.56 -22.31 11.67
C ARG A 166 0.87 -22.76 12.02
N GLY A 167 1.08 -23.34 13.20
CA GLY A 167 2.37 -23.87 13.62
C GLY A 167 2.84 -25.04 12.75
N GLU A 168 1.95 -26.01 12.55
CA GLU A 168 2.22 -27.16 11.67
C GLU A 168 2.45 -26.73 10.22
N PHE A 169 1.70 -25.73 9.73
CA PHE A 169 1.89 -25.17 8.40
C PHE A 169 3.27 -24.54 8.20
N ILE A 170 3.76 -23.79 9.20
CA ILE A 170 5.12 -23.24 9.19
C ILE A 170 6.16 -24.36 9.15
N ALA A 171 6.02 -25.39 9.99
CA ALA A 171 6.95 -26.51 10.03
C ALA A 171 7.01 -27.25 8.68
N VAL A 172 5.86 -27.52 8.06
CA VAL A 172 5.77 -28.18 6.75
C VAL A 172 6.44 -27.36 5.66
N GLN A 173 6.14 -26.07 5.54
CA GLN A 173 6.76 -25.24 4.49
C GLN A 173 8.26 -25.00 4.72
N CYS A 174 8.73 -24.94 5.97
CA CYS A 174 10.17 -24.88 6.27
C CYS A 174 10.87 -26.19 5.88
N ALA A 175 10.28 -27.36 6.19
CA ALA A 175 10.83 -28.64 5.76
C ALA A 175 10.86 -28.79 4.23
N LEU A 176 9.80 -28.33 3.54
CA LEU A 176 9.79 -28.26 2.08
C LEU A 176 10.88 -27.34 1.52
N ALA A 177 11.26 -26.27 2.21
CA ALA A 177 12.32 -25.38 1.73
C ALA A 177 13.72 -25.99 1.85
N ASP A 178 13.95 -26.87 2.82
CA ASP A 178 15.23 -27.57 3.01
C ASP A 178 15.45 -28.70 1.98
N LEU A 179 14.36 -29.28 1.46
CA LEU A 179 14.43 -30.45 0.59
C LEU A 179 14.70 -30.08 -0.88
N PRO A 180 15.62 -30.77 -1.58
CA PRO A 180 15.78 -30.64 -3.02
C PRO A 180 14.48 -30.92 -3.77
N PRO A 181 14.17 -30.25 -4.89
CA PRO A 181 12.91 -30.44 -5.62
C PRO A 181 12.58 -31.88 -6.02
N ALA A 182 13.60 -32.73 -6.20
CA ALA A 182 13.45 -34.14 -6.59
C ALA A 182 13.31 -35.13 -5.42
N ALA A 183 13.30 -34.67 -4.15
CA ALA A 183 13.21 -35.55 -3.00
C ALA A 183 11.81 -36.18 -2.86
N SER A 184 11.74 -37.49 -2.67
CA SER A 184 10.48 -38.25 -2.54
C SER A 184 9.62 -37.82 -1.35
N GLU A 185 10.27 -37.38 -0.26
CA GLU A 185 9.64 -36.92 0.97
C GLU A 185 8.79 -35.66 0.76
N ARG A 186 9.02 -34.91 -0.33
CA ARG A 186 8.25 -33.73 -0.68
C ARG A 186 6.79 -34.05 -0.99
N GLU A 187 6.51 -35.21 -1.58
CA GLU A 187 5.14 -35.54 -1.99
C GLU A 187 4.18 -35.56 -0.80
N ALA A 188 4.58 -36.24 0.28
CA ALA A 188 3.80 -36.29 1.52
C ALA A 188 3.67 -34.91 2.17
N LEU A 189 4.74 -34.10 2.16
CA LEU A 189 4.71 -32.75 2.72
C LEU A 189 3.83 -31.78 1.89
N LEU A 190 3.85 -31.88 0.56
CA LEU A 190 2.98 -31.10 -0.32
C LEU A 190 1.51 -31.48 -0.14
N ALA A 191 1.20 -32.77 0.00
CA ALA A 191 -0.15 -33.22 0.31
C ALA A 191 -0.65 -32.66 1.66
N LYS A 192 0.23 -32.64 2.66
CA LYS A 192 -0.06 -32.07 3.98
C LYS A 192 -0.22 -30.55 3.94
N GLU A 193 0.64 -29.85 3.21
CA GLU A 193 0.53 -28.40 2.97
C GLU A 193 -0.82 -28.06 2.32
N ALA A 194 -1.20 -28.79 1.27
CA ALA A 194 -2.47 -28.60 0.56
C ALA A 194 -3.67 -28.84 1.48
N ALA A 195 -3.63 -29.89 2.31
CA ALA A 195 -4.68 -30.17 3.29
C ALA A 195 -4.83 -29.04 4.32
N LEU A 196 -3.73 -28.54 4.88
CA LEU A 196 -3.75 -27.42 5.82
C LEU A 196 -4.30 -26.13 5.18
N ARG A 197 -3.88 -25.81 3.95
CA ARG A 197 -4.40 -24.64 3.22
C ARG A 197 -5.88 -24.78 2.94
N SER A 198 -6.32 -25.94 2.44
CA SER A 198 -7.73 -26.20 2.16
C SER A 198 -8.62 -26.10 3.41
N ALA A 199 -8.08 -26.41 4.59
CA ALA A 199 -8.84 -26.38 5.83
C ALA A 199 -8.82 -25.01 6.53
N HIS A 200 -7.76 -24.21 6.37
CA HIS A 200 -7.52 -23.07 7.25
C HIS A 200 -7.21 -21.73 6.56
N GLU A 201 -6.95 -21.71 5.24
CA GLU A 201 -6.55 -20.47 4.53
C GLU A 201 -7.58 -19.35 4.66
N GLU A 202 -8.86 -19.65 4.49
CA GLU A 202 -9.94 -18.68 4.62
C GLU A 202 -9.97 -18.04 6.01
N ALA A 203 -9.84 -18.86 7.07
CA ALA A 203 -9.84 -18.38 8.45
C ALA A 203 -8.61 -17.49 8.74
N TRP A 204 -7.44 -17.85 8.22
CA TRP A 204 -6.24 -17.02 8.37
C TRP A 204 -6.37 -15.67 7.66
N LEU A 205 -6.88 -15.65 6.42
CA LEU A 205 -7.10 -14.39 5.68
C LEU A 205 -8.19 -13.53 6.33
N ALA A 206 -9.26 -14.14 6.84
CA ALA A 206 -10.33 -13.43 7.56
C ALA A 206 -9.79 -12.75 8.83
N ALA A 207 -8.92 -13.42 9.60
CA ALA A 207 -8.28 -12.84 10.78
C ALA A 207 -7.36 -11.63 10.44
N LEU A 208 -6.84 -11.61 9.22
CA LEU A 208 -6.06 -10.49 8.70
C LEU A 208 -6.93 -9.32 8.21
N GLY A 209 -8.21 -9.57 7.92
CA GLY A 209 -9.11 -8.59 7.28
C GLY A 209 -8.72 -8.29 5.84
N LEU A 210 -7.93 -9.16 5.20
CA LEU A 210 -7.40 -8.96 3.86
C LEU A 210 -8.35 -9.55 2.82
N ASP A 211 -8.91 -8.67 1.98
CA ASP A 211 -9.75 -9.03 0.84
C ASP A 211 -8.86 -9.24 -0.41
N ALA A 212 -8.31 -10.44 -0.56
CA ALA A 212 -7.38 -10.82 -1.63
C ALA A 212 -8.00 -11.84 -2.59
N VAL A 213 -7.72 -11.67 -3.89
CA VAL A 213 -8.12 -12.58 -4.98
C VAL A 213 -7.25 -13.84 -4.97
N THR A 214 -5.94 -13.66 -4.81
CA THR A 214 -4.97 -14.74 -4.68
C THR A 214 -3.90 -14.36 -3.68
N VAL A 215 -3.35 -15.37 -3.02
CA VAL A 215 -2.28 -15.20 -2.04
C VAL A 215 -1.19 -16.24 -2.27
N LYS A 216 0.03 -15.87 -1.88
CA LYS A 216 1.16 -16.79 -1.82
C LYS A 216 1.63 -16.91 -0.38
N TRP A 217 1.75 -18.15 0.08
CA TRP A 217 2.33 -18.47 1.38
C TRP A 217 3.75 -18.97 1.20
N GLU A 218 4.69 -18.40 1.95
CA GLU A 218 6.08 -18.83 2.01
C GLU A 218 6.51 -19.04 3.46
N ARG A 219 7.05 -20.24 3.73
CA ARG A 219 7.58 -20.65 5.03
C ARG A 219 6.58 -20.37 6.17
N GLY A 220 5.31 -20.61 5.88
CA GLY A 220 4.15 -20.49 6.75
C GLY A 220 3.56 -19.08 6.90
N PHE A 221 3.92 -18.14 6.03
CA PHE A 221 3.51 -16.73 6.14
C PHE A 221 3.11 -16.12 4.80
N LEU A 222 2.23 -15.12 4.81
CA LEU A 222 1.77 -14.44 3.61
C LEU A 222 2.91 -13.60 3.05
N SER A 223 3.39 -13.94 1.85
CA SER A 223 4.52 -13.25 1.20
C SER A 223 4.07 -12.36 0.03
N GLU A 224 3.02 -12.75 -0.68
CA GLU A 224 2.46 -12.01 -1.80
C GLU A 224 0.93 -12.04 -1.76
N ALA A 225 0.30 -10.92 -2.12
CA ALA A 225 -1.14 -10.82 -2.22
C ALA A 225 -1.55 -10.09 -3.52
N THR A 226 -2.59 -10.61 -4.18
CA THR A 226 -3.28 -9.92 -5.27
C THR A 226 -4.61 -9.40 -4.76
N VAL A 227 -4.85 -8.11 -4.87
CA VAL A 227 -6.09 -7.45 -4.44
C VAL A 227 -6.75 -6.75 -5.62
N LEU A 228 -8.08 -6.65 -5.60
CA LEU A 228 -8.80 -5.76 -6.50
C LEU A 228 -8.62 -4.30 -6.05
N ALA A 229 -8.70 -3.36 -6.98
CA ALA A 229 -8.66 -1.93 -6.67
C ALA A 229 -9.65 -1.51 -5.56
N SER A 230 -10.85 -2.10 -5.54
CA SER A 230 -11.87 -1.86 -4.51
C SER A 230 -11.46 -2.23 -3.07
N ALA A 231 -10.43 -3.06 -2.91
CA ALA A 231 -9.89 -3.43 -1.60
C ALA A 231 -8.78 -2.49 -1.12
N VAL A 232 -8.17 -1.68 -2.00
CA VAL A 232 -7.03 -0.80 -1.67
C VAL A 232 -7.35 0.17 -0.53
N GLY A 233 -8.52 0.82 -0.56
CA GLY A 233 -8.93 1.75 0.50
C GLY A 233 -9.16 1.08 1.86
N ARG A 234 -9.33 -0.26 1.87
CA ARG A 234 -9.55 -1.08 3.06
C ARG A 234 -8.33 -1.94 3.40
N LEU A 235 -7.20 -1.75 2.73
CA LEU A 235 -6.00 -2.54 2.97
C LEU A 235 -5.56 -2.38 4.44
N PRO A 236 -5.59 -3.43 5.28
CA PRO A 236 -5.35 -3.26 6.70
C PRO A 236 -3.86 -3.09 6.98
N ARG A 237 -3.49 -2.04 7.71
CA ARG A 237 -2.13 -1.86 8.24
C ARG A 237 -1.66 -3.08 9.06
N GLY A 238 -2.58 -3.69 9.81
CA GLY A 238 -2.32 -4.86 10.65
C GLY A 238 -1.90 -6.11 9.86
N VAL A 239 -2.07 -6.17 8.53
CA VAL A 239 -1.51 -7.26 7.71
C VAL A 239 0.01 -7.21 7.77
N PHE A 240 0.62 -6.04 7.58
CA PHE A 240 2.07 -5.85 7.56
C PHE A 240 2.74 -5.96 8.94
N GLU A 241 1.94 -5.87 10.01
CA GLU A 241 2.39 -6.07 11.39
C GLU A 241 2.26 -7.52 11.87
N ARG A 242 1.63 -8.40 11.07
CA ARG A 242 1.43 -9.83 11.40
C ARG A 242 2.01 -10.77 10.37
N GLU A 243 2.17 -10.29 9.13
CA GLU A 243 2.68 -11.07 8.02
C GLU A 243 3.85 -10.32 7.34
N PRO A 244 4.94 -11.01 6.97
CA PRO A 244 6.03 -10.49 6.15
C PRO A 244 5.62 -10.35 4.67
N LEU A 245 4.51 -9.67 4.42
CA LEU A 245 4.00 -9.37 3.08
C LEU A 245 5.00 -8.48 2.33
N ARG A 246 5.59 -9.00 1.27
CA ARG A 246 6.67 -8.37 0.51
C ARG A 246 6.26 -7.95 -0.89
N ALA A 247 5.24 -8.55 -1.49
CA ALA A 247 4.72 -8.12 -2.78
C ALA A 247 3.21 -7.91 -2.79
N LEU A 248 2.78 -6.83 -3.42
CA LEU A 248 1.37 -6.50 -3.63
C LEU A 248 1.10 -6.36 -5.13
N ARG A 249 0.12 -7.09 -5.62
CA ARG A 249 -0.45 -6.90 -6.95
C ARG A 249 -1.82 -6.26 -6.82
N VAL A 250 -2.07 -5.19 -7.56
CA VAL A 250 -3.35 -4.50 -7.58
C VAL A 250 -3.94 -4.61 -8.98
N VAL A 251 -5.16 -5.15 -9.06
CA VAL A 251 -5.86 -5.40 -10.30
C VAL A 251 -6.88 -4.28 -10.57
N ASP A 252 -6.87 -3.78 -11.80
CA ASP A 252 -7.76 -2.72 -12.33
C ASP A 252 -7.71 -1.42 -11.49
N ALA A 253 -6.50 -1.02 -11.10
CA ALA A 253 -6.25 0.20 -10.34
C ALA A 253 -6.35 1.45 -11.22
N THR A 254 -7.03 2.46 -10.71
CA THR A 254 -7.05 3.82 -11.29
C THR A 254 -6.07 4.73 -10.54
N ARG A 255 -5.90 5.96 -11.04
CA ARG A 255 -5.17 7.03 -10.35
C ARG A 255 -5.52 7.15 -8.86
N ASP A 256 -6.80 7.20 -8.49
CA ASP A 256 -7.24 7.37 -7.11
C ASP A 256 -6.73 6.25 -6.20
N HIS A 257 -6.66 5.03 -6.74
CA HIS A 257 -6.10 3.89 -6.03
C HIS A 257 -4.57 4.01 -5.86
N ALA A 258 -3.86 4.54 -6.86
CA ALA A 258 -2.43 4.86 -6.70
C ALA A 258 -2.20 5.93 -5.64
N GLU A 259 -3.05 6.95 -5.53
CA GLU A 259 -2.95 7.95 -4.46
C GLU A 259 -3.12 7.32 -3.07
N LEU A 260 -4.08 6.39 -2.91
CA LEU A 260 -4.26 5.64 -1.67
C LEU A 260 -3.06 4.75 -1.33
N ILE A 261 -2.50 4.07 -2.34
CA ILE A 261 -1.28 3.25 -2.18
C ILE A 261 -0.09 4.13 -1.79
N ALA A 262 0.09 5.27 -2.46
CA ALA A 262 1.18 6.19 -2.19
C ALA A 262 1.15 6.73 -0.75
N ALA A 263 -0.05 6.94 -0.20
CA ALA A 263 -0.25 7.39 1.17
C ALA A 263 -0.11 6.28 2.23
N HIS A 264 -0.20 5.00 1.84
CA HIS A 264 -0.31 3.90 2.79
C HIS A 264 1.00 3.66 3.57
N PRO A 265 1.04 3.87 4.90
CA PRO A 265 2.28 3.91 5.68
C PRO A 265 2.97 2.56 5.82
N ALA A 266 2.21 1.48 5.77
CA ALA A 266 2.71 0.13 5.98
C ALA A 266 3.42 -0.47 4.74
N LEU A 267 3.49 0.28 3.63
CA LEU A 267 4.20 -0.14 2.42
C LEU A 267 5.71 0.12 2.48
N ASP A 268 6.21 0.65 3.62
CA ASP A 268 7.63 0.90 3.90
C ASP A 268 8.52 -0.36 3.87
N ARG A 269 7.90 -1.54 3.97
CA ARG A 269 8.57 -2.85 3.88
C ARG A 269 8.32 -3.57 2.56
N LEU A 270 7.44 -3.04 1.71
CA LEU A 270 7.07 -3.68 0.45
C LEU A 270 8.26 -3.69 -0.52
N ARG A 271 8.52 -4.85 -1.11
CA ARG A 271 9.64 -5.11 -2.04
C ARG A 271 9.19 -5.22 -3.48
N GLY A 272 7.95 -5.62 -3.73
CA GLY A 272 7.34 -5.75 -5.05
C GLY A 272 6.00 -5.05 -5.12
N LEU A 273 5.77 -4.26 -6.15
CA LEU A 273 4.49 -3.63 -6.43
C LEU A 273 4.16 -3.85 -7.90
N THR A 274 2.99 -4.39 -8.18
CA THR A 274 2.54 -4.66 -9.54
C THR A 274 1.13 -4.15 -9.75
N PHE A 275 0.91 -3.52 -10.91
CA PHE A 275 -0.40 -3.10 -11.36
C PHE A 275 -0.77 -3.83 -12.63
N THR A 276 -1.94 -4.45 -12.65
CA THR A 276 -2.43 -5.21 -13.81
C THR A 276 -3.81 -4.71 -14.20
N ASN A 277 -4.02 -4.46 -15.49
CA ASN A 277 -5.32 -4.14 -16.05
C ASN A 277 -5.90 -5.41 -16.66
N ALA A 278 -6.64 -6.16 -15.85
CA ALA A 278 -7.29 -7.38 -16.30
C ALA A 278 -8.50 -7.07 -17.20
N SER A 279 -9.08 -5.88 -17.06
CA SER A 279 -10.21 -5.45 -17.88
C SER A 279 -9.85 -5.12 -19.33
N GLY A 280 -8.57 -4.78 -19.59
CA GLY A 280 -8.09 -4.31 -20.90
C GLY A 280 -8.68 -2.96 -21.30
N ARG A 281 -9.29 -2.22 -20.37
CA ARG A 281 -9.96 -0.96 -20.64
C ARG A 281 -9.11 0.22 -20.19
N PRO A 282 -8.92 1.26 -21.02
CA PRO A 282 -8.14 2.44 -20.64
C PRO A 282 -8.67 3.15 -19.39
N GLU A 283 -9.99 3.20 -19.18
CA GLU A 283 -10.58 3.89 -18.01
C GLU A 283 -10.32 3.20 -16.67
N ARG A 284 -9.83 1.96 -16.70
CA ARG A 284 -9.47 1.13 -15.53
C ARG A 284 -7.96 1.06 -15.31
N ALA A 285 -7.21 1.81 -16.10
CA ALA A 285 -5.77 1.90 -16.01
C ALA A 285 -5.33 3.06 -15.11
N LEU A 286 -4.11 2.97 -14.60
CA LEU A 286 -3.49 4.06 -13.85
C LEU A 286 -3.24 5.29 -14.72
N GLY A 287 -2.80 5.07 -15.96
CA GLY A 287 -2.29 6.12 -16.84
C GLY A 287 -1.05 6.84 -16.28
N PRO A 288 -0.58 7.87 -16.99
CA PRO A 288 0.50 8.73 -16.56
C PRO A 288 0.24 9.39 -15.19
N GLU A 289 -1.00 9.78 -14.91
CA GLU A 289 -1.40 10.44 -13.67
C GLU A 289 -1.32 9.50 -12.47
N GLY A 290 -1.68 8.23 -12.65
CA GLY A 290 -1.52 7.22 -11.61
C GLY A 290 -0.05 6.93 -11.32
N ALA A 291 0.80 6.87 -12.35
CA ALA A 291 2.25 6.78 -12.16
C ALA A 291 2.81 8.00 -11.41
N ALA A 292 2.35 9.21 -11.75
CA ALA A 292 2.71 10.43 -11.03
C ALA A 292 2.28 10.38 -9.55
N ALA A 293 1.06 9.90 -9.26
CA ALA A 293 0.57 9.76 -7.89
C ALA A 293 1.45 8.83 -7.04
N LEU A 294 2.00 7.76 -7.60
CA LEU A 294 2.94 6.88 -6.87
C LEU A 294 4.24 7.59 -6.48
N LEU A 295 4.66 8.60 -7.24
CA LEU A 295 5.88 9.35 -6.99
C LEU A 295 5.76 10.32 -5.80
N GLU A 296 4.54 10.60 -5.36
CA GLU A 296 4.27 11.34 -4.12
C GLU A 296 4.46 10.47 -2.86
N SER A 297 4.72 9.16 -3.02
CA SER A 297 4.86 8.25 -1.88
C SER A 297 6.16 8.45 -1.12
N ARG A 298 6.05 8.66 0.20
CA ARG A 298 7.18 8.55 1.14
C ARG A 298 7.44 7.13 1.63
N HIS A 299 6.60 6.17 1.24
CA HIS A 299 6.58 4.81 1.80
C HIS A 299 7.18 3.76 0.84
N LEU A 300 7.25 4.00 -0.47
CA LEU A 300 7.77 3.00 -1.44
C LEU A 300 9.32 2.89 -1.50
N ARG A 301 10.04 3.37 -0.48
CA ARG A 301 11.52 3.46 -0.47
C ARG A 301 12.22 2.10 -0.40
N ALA A 302 11.52 1.05 0.04
CA ALA A 302 12.02 -0.30 0.14
C ALA A 302 11.85 -1.14 -1.14
N LEU A 303 11.15 -0.58 -2.13
CA LEU A 303 10.77 -1.28 -3.35
C LEU A 303 12.00 -1.70 -4.16
N THR A 304 11.99 -2.96 -4.58
CA THR A 304 13.05 -3.57 -5.40
C THR A 304 12.53 -4.01 -6.77
N ALA A 305 11.22 -4.23 -6.90
CA ALA A 305 10.55 -4.57 -8.14
C ALA A 305 9.29 -3.71 -8.32
N LEU A 306 9.16 -3.06 -9.47
CA LEU A 306 7.97 -2.30 -9.87
C LEU A 306 7.53 -2.78 -11.25
N ALA A 307 6.25 -3.08 -11.39
CA ALA A 307 5.69 -3.56 -12.64
C ALA A 307 4.36 -2.88 -12.98
N PHE A 308 4.24 -2.45 -14.23
CA PHE A 308 3.01 -1.99 -14.85
C PHE A 308 2.67 -2.96 -16.00
N GLU A 309 1.43 -3.43 -16.03
CA GLU A 309 0.93 -4.38 -17.03
C GLU A 309 -0.42 -3.87 -17.56
N GLY A 310 -0.45 -3.33 -18.78
CA GLY A 310 -1.66 -2.79 -19.41
C GLY A 310 -2.18 -1.50 -18.76
N GLN A 311 -1.30 -0.68 -18.20
CA GLN A 311 -1.62 0.53 -17.45
C GLN A 311 -1.65 1.80 -18.31
N TYR A 312 -1.45 1.68 -19.63
CA TYR A 312 -1.48 2.80 -20.57
C TYR A 312 -0.59 3.96 -20.08
N LEU A 313 0.64 3.63 -19.66
CA LEU A 313 1.59 4.65 -19.20
C LEU A 313 1.99 5.60 -20.32
N GLU A 314 2.09 5.09 -21.55
CA GLU A 314 2.58 5.82 -22.72
C GLU A 314 3.95 6.48 -22.46
N ASP A 315 4.40 7.33 -23.39
CA ASP A 315 5.65 8.06 -23.22
C ASP A 315 5.57 9.10 -22.09
N THR A 316 4.37 9.63 -21.82
CA THR A 316 4.13 10.60 -20.75
C THR A 316 4.43 10.01 -19.37
N GLY A 317 3.95 8.81 -19.09
CA GLY A 317 4.23 8.10 -17.84
C GLY A 317 5.71 7.75 -17.69
N ALA A 318 6.35 7.32 -18.78
CA ALA A 318 7.79 7.07 -18.82
C ALA A 318 8.61 8.32 -18.50
N MET A 319 8.24 9.47 -19.06
CA MET A 319 8.88 10.76 -18.78
C MET A 319 8.78 11.16 -17.31
N VAL A 320 7.59 11.05 -16.72
CA VAL A 320 7.36 11.37 -15.30
C VAL A 320 8.18 10.43 -14.39
N LEU A 321 8.21 9.13 -14.68
CA LEU A 321 9.02 8.15 -13.95
C LEU A 321 10.52 8.41 -14.10
N ALA A 322 10.99 8.75 -15.31
CA ALA A 322 12.39 9.08 -15.56
C ALA A 322 12.84 10.30 -14.74
N GLN A 323 12.02 11.35 -14.73
CA GLN A 323 12.33 12.62 -14.09
C GLN A 323 12.26 12.55 -12.55
N TYR A 324 11.26 11.87 -11.99
CA TYR A 324 10.97 11.94 -10.55
C TYR A 324 11.10 10.60 -9.80
N GLY A 325 11.33 9.48 -10.49
CA GLY A 325 11.41 8.14 -9.88
C GLY A 325 12.60 7.92 -8.93
N GLY A 326 13.72 8.59 -9.15
CA GLY A 326 14.97 8.35 -8.42
C GLY A 326 14.87 8.50 -6.90
N PRO A 327 14.35 9.63 -6.37
CA PRO A 327 14.16 9.84 -4.93
C PRO A 327 13.18 8.86 -4.27
N VAL A 328 12.22 8.36 -5.03
CA VAL A 328 11.10 7.51 -4.56
C VAL A 328 11.51 6.04 -4.49
N PHE A 329 12.24 5.55 -5.50
CA PHE A 329 12.65 4.15 -5.63
C PHE A 329 14.17 3.95 -5.53
N PRO A 330 14.83 4.37 -4.43
CA PRO A 330 16.30 4.34 -4.34
C PRO A 330 16.88 2.92 -4.34
N ARG A 331 16.04 1.90 -4.10
CA ARG A 331 16.42 0.48 -4.03
C ARG A 331 15.88 -0.35 -5.19
N LEU A 332 15.30 0.29 -6.22
CA LEU A 332 14.75 -0.44 -7.35
C LEU A 332 15.84 -1.20 -8.08
N ARG A 333 15.55 -2.45 -8.44
CA ARG A 333 16.45 -3.34 -9.18
C ARG A 333 15.77 -4.00 -10.37
N ARG A 334 14.45 -4.18 -10.32
CA ARG A 334 13.67 -4.74 -11.42
C ARG A 334 12.56 -3.78 -11.81
N PHE A 335 12.44 -3.51 -13.09
CA PHE A 335 11.41 -2.65 -13.63
C PHE A 335 10.76 -3.33 -14.84
N LYS A 336 9.42 -3.39 -14.81
CA LYS A 336 8.63 -3.98 -15.89
C LYS A 336 7.54 -3.01 -16.35
N VAL A 337 7.41 -2.85 -17.66
CA VAL A 337 6.35 -2.08 -18.33
C VAL A 337 5.89 -2.94 -19.49
N ALA A 338 4.67 -3.47 -19.44
CA ALA A 338 4.21 -4.48 -20.38
C ALA A 338 2.84 -4.13 -20.96
N GLY A 339 2.75 -3.95 -22.28
CA GLY A 339 1.47 -3.58 -22.88
C GLY A 339 1.03 -2.17 -22.52
N ASP A 340 1.96 -1.23 -22.35
CA ASP A 340 1.70 0.12 -21.82
C ASP A 340 1.77 1.21 -22.90
N GLU A 341 1.78 0.81 -24.18
CA GLU A 341 1.91 1.70 -25.35
C GLU A 341 3.20 2.55 -25.33
N LEU A 342 4.25 2.06 -24.66
CA LEU A 342 5.54 2.74 -24.61
C LEU A 342 6.19 2.76 -25.99
N SER A 343 6.52 3.94 -26.51
CA SER A 343 7.23 4.06 -27.78
C SER A 343 8.74 4.09 -27.56
N SER A 344 9.49 4.05 -28.67
CA SER A 344 10.94 4.26 -28.68
C SER A 344 11.37 5.53 -27.94
N VAL A 345 10.57 6.60 -28.01
CA VAL A 345 10.86 7.87 -27.34
C VAL A 345 10.77 7.71 -25.82
N GLY A 346 9.72 7.08 -25.31
CA GLY A 346 9.60 6.83 -23.86
C GLY A 346 10.69 5.92 -23.31
N ALA A 347 11.11 4.91 -24.07
CA ALA A 347 12.23 4.05 -23.69
C ALA A 347 13.58 4.80 -23.64
N GLU A 348 13.83 5.69 -24.61
CA GLU A 348 15.00 6.58 -24.61
C GLU A 348 14.97 7.55 -23.41
N VAL A 349 13.80 8.11 -23.08
CA VAL A 349 13.65 8.98 -21.92
C VAL A 349 13.98 8.22 -20.61
N LEU A 350 13.52 6.97 -20.49
CA LEU A 350 13.87 6.11 -19.35
C LEU A 350 15.36 5.78 -19.30
N SER A 351 16.01 5.52 -20.44
CA SER A 351 17.46 5.24 -20.49
C SER A 351 18.30 6.43 -20.02
N GLY A 352 17.78 7.66 -20.15
CA GLY A 352 18.37 8.87 -19.57
C GLY A 352 18.39 8.90 -18.03
N ALA A 353 17.50 8.16 -17.36
CA ALA A 353 17.35 8.24 -15.91
C ALA A 353 18.43 7.44 -15.16
N ARG A 354 19.09 8.08 -14.19
CA ARG A 354 20.16 7.44 -13.39
C ARG A 354 19.68 6.19 -12.64
N TRP A 355 18.45 6.18 -12.14
CA TRP A 355 17.89 5.03 -11.42
C TRP A 355 17.63 3.84 -12.35
N PHE A 356 17.27 4.11 -13.62
CA PHE A 356 16.99 3.09 -14.62
C PHE A 356 18.28 2.37 -15.06
N ARG A 357 19.37 3.11 -15.22
CA ARG A 357 20.72 2.55 -15.50
C ARG A 357 21.24 1.66 -14.36
N ALA A 358 20.81 1.93 -13.13
CA ALA A 358 21.20 1.19 -11.93
C ALA A 358 20.34 -0.07 -11.67
N LEU A 359 19.39 -0.38 -12.55
CA LEU A 359 18.60 -1.60 -12.45
C LEU A 359 19.46 -2.84 -12.73
N GLU A 360 19.00 -3.99 -12.28
CA GLU A 360 19.56 -5.29 -12.61
C GLU A 360 18.72 -6.03 -13.67
N GLY A 361 17.42 -5.71 -13.77
CA GLY A 361 16.54 -6.31 -14.76
C GLY A 361 15.52 -5.33 -15.31
N VAL A 362 15.47 -5.24 -16.64
CA VAL A 362 14.51 -4.41 -17.38
C VAL A 362 13.67 -5.31 -18.28
N SER A 363 12.35 -5.11 -18.24
CA SER A 363 11.39 -5.86 -19.06
C SER A 363 10.38 -4.90 -19.67
N LEU A 364 10.43 -4.73 -20.99
CA LEU A 364 9.54 -3.84 -21.74
C LEU A 364 8.69 -4.59 -22.79
N PRO A 365 8.12 -5.78 -22.51
CA PRO A 365 7.47 -6.58 -23.54
C PRO A 365 6.15 -5.96 -24.01
N ARG A 366 5.69 -6.33 -25.20
CA ARG A 366 4.39 -5.88 -25.76
C ARG A 366 4.24 -4.36 -25.80
N ASN A 367 5.29 -3.63 -26.14
CA ASN A 367 5.21 -2.18 -26.34
C ASN A 367 5.39 -1.86 -27.84
N VAL A 368 5.59 -0.58 -28.17
CA VAL A 368 5.72 -0.09 -29.55
C VAL A 368 7.14 0.36 -29.83
N LEU A 369 8.13 -0.37 -29.31
CA LEU A 369 9.55 -0.08 -29.54
C LEU A 369 9.94 -0.43 -30.97
N ARG A 370 10.49 0.54 -31.70
CA ARG A 370 10.86 0.45 -33.13
C ARG A 370 12.23 1.05 -33.41
N GLY A 371 12.93 0.46 -34.38
CA GLY A 371 14.12 1.04 -35.00
C GLY A 371 15.41 0.84 -34.20
N ALA A 372 16.53 0.92 -34.90
CA ALA A 372 17.87 0.68 -34.34
C ALA A 372 18.34 1.77 -33.37
N GLU A 373 18.06 3.03 -33.66
CA GLU A 373 18.55 4.18 -32.86
C GLU A 373 18.04 4.13 -31.42
N ALA A 374 16.76 3.81 -31.24
CA ALA A 374 16.14 3.69 -29.92
C ALA A 374 16.75 2.53 -29.12
N MET A 375 17.03 1.40 -29.78
CA MET A 375 17.67 0.26 -29.13
C MET A 375 19.10 0.59 -28.71
N ALA A 376 19.85 1.26 -29.59
CA ALA A 376 21.20 1.72 -29.29
C ALA A 376 21.22 2.71 -28.11
N SER A 377 20.23 3.62 -28.02
CA SER A 377 20.07 4.54 -26.88
C SER A 377 19.67 3.81 -25.59
N LEU A 378 18.88 2.74 -25.70
CA LEU A 378 18.45 1.94 -24.55
C LEU A 378 19.60 1.18 -23.90
N ILE A 379 20.47 0.57 -24.73
CA ILE A 379 21.62 -0.22 -24.27
C ILE A 379 22.94 0.54 -24.31
N ASP A 380 22.90 1.89 -24.43
CA ASP A 380 24.05 2.76 -24.69
C ASP A 380 25.32 2.24 -23.98
N PRO A 381 26.31 1.71 -24.74
CA PRO A 381 27.50 1.10 -24.16
C PRO A 381 28.34 2.06 -23.32
N LEU A 382 28.15 3.38 -23.51
CA LEU A 382 28.80 4.42 -22.72
C LEU A 382 28.05 4.71 -21.43
N ALA A 383 26.77 4.34 -21.34
CA ALA A 383 26.05 4.33 -20.09
C ALA A 383 26.54 3.12 -19.26
N ALA A 384 27.08 3.36 -18.07
CA ALA A 384 27.38 2.29 -17.14
C ALA A 384 26.07 1.60 -16.69
N LEU A 385 25.67 0.54 -17.40
CA LEU A 385 24.47 -0.24 -17.10
C LEU A 385 24.79 -1.35 -16.10
N ALA A 386 23.96 -1.50 -15.08
CA ALA A 386 24.03 -2.60 -14.12
C ALA A 386 23.16 -3.82 -14.52
N TRP A 387 22.62 -3.79 -15.75
CA TRP A 387 21.62 -4.75 -16.21
C TRP A 387 22.23 -6.14 -16.39
N LYS A 388 21.55 -7.14 -15.83
CA LYS A 388 21.84 -8.57 -15.99
C LYS A 388 20.86 -9.24 -16.93
N SER A 389 19.67 -8.66 -17.12
CA SER A 389 18.62 -9.18 -18.00
C SER A 389 17.85 -8.05 -18.66
N LEU A 390 17.62 -8.17 -19.97
CA LEU A 390 16.76 -7.30 -20.76
C LEU A 390 15.75 -8.16 -21.51
N VAL A 391 14.46 -7.86 -21.38
CA VAL A 391 13.37 -8.56 -22.08
C VAL A 391 12.58 -7.57 -22.92
N LEU A 392 12.54 -7.79 -24.24
CA LEU A 392 11.89 -6.90 -25.22
C LEU A 392 10.88 -7.64 -26.12
N ASP A 393 10.41 -8.81 -25.69
CA ASP A 393 9.53 -9.66 -26.48
C ASP A 393 8.26 -8.93 -26.93
N GLU A 394 7.72 -9.33 -28.08
CA GLU A 394 6.48 -8.77 -28.63
C GLU A 394 6.56 -7.24 -28.91
N ASN A 395 7.74 -6.71 -29.24
CA ASN A 395 7.91 -5.35 -29.76
C ASN A 395 8.19 -5.35 -31.27
N PRO A 396 7.70 -4.35 -32.03
CA PRO A 396 7.98 -4.20 -33.46
C PRO A 396 9.40 -3.65 -33.75
N LEU A 397 10.44 -4.31 -33.23
CA LEU A 397 11.83 -3.86 -33.33
C LEU A 397 12.35 -3.78 -34.78
N GLY A 398 11.93 -4.74 -35.61
CA GLY A 398 12.48 -4.97 -36.95
C GLY A 398 13.90 -5.55 -36.94
N ASP A 399 14.39 -5.95 -38.11
CA ASP A 399 15.73 -6.55 -38.27
C ASP A 399 16.84 -5.61 -37.79
N GLU A 400 16.71 -4.32 -38.07
CA GLU A 400 17.69 -3.31 -37.66
C GLU A 400 17.74 -3.14 -36.14
N GLY A 401 16.58 -3.13 -35.47
CA GLY A 401 16.50 -3.09 -34.00
C GLY A 401 17.10 -4.34 -33.36
N ALA A 402 16.84 -5.53 -33.92
CA ALA A 402 17.44 -6.77 -33.43
C ALA A 402 18.97 -6.78 -33.60
N ARG A 403 19.50 -6.26 -34.73
CA ARG A 403 20.94 -6.12 -34.95
C ARG A 403 21.59 -5.12 -34.00
N ALA A 404 20.88 -4.06 -33.61
CA ALA A 404 21.39 -3.08 -32.66
C ALA A 404 21.53 -3.63 -31.23
N LEU A 405 20.85 -4.74 -30.90
CA LEU A 405 20.91 -5.40 -29.60
C LEU A 405 21.91 -6.58 -29.54
N ALA A 406 22.39 -7.04 -30.70
CA ALA A 406 23.34 -8.15 -30.85
C ALA A 406 24.78 -7.65 -30.77
#